data_AF-A0A222P555-F1
#
_entry.id   AF-A0A222P555-F1
#
_cell.length_a   1.000
_cell.length_b   1.000
_cell.length_c   1.000
_cell.angle_alpha   90.00
_cell.angle_beta   90.00
_cell.angle_gamma   90.00
#
_symmetry.space_group_name_H-M   'P 1'
#
loop_
_entity.id
_entity.type
_entity.pdbx_description
1 polymer ?
#
loop_
_entity_poly.entity_id
_entity_poly.type
_entity_poly.pdbx_seq_one_letter_code
_entity_poly.pdbx_strand_id
1 'polypeptide(L)'
;MTESKAKKIIIEGVTEQGKPFRPSDWAERMSGTLASFKNRRIHYSPLLQPSITTEGYKCVLLDPKLKESSPQVYQAIIDFAKANNLKICGENE
;
A
#
# COMPACT_ATOMS: atom_id res chain seq x y z
N MET A 1 8.11 22.14 14.15
CA MET A 1 7.60 21.88 12.79
C MET A 1 6.57 20.78 12.91
N THR A 2 5.29 21.13 12.86
CA THR A 2 4.17 20.19 12.99
C THR A 2 4.04 19.43 11.69
N GLU A 3 4.62 18.23 11.65
CA GLU A 3 4.46 17.29 10.56
C GLU A 3 2.99 16.86 10.54
N SER A 4 2.19 17.50 9.69
CA SER A 4 0.84 17.03 9.37
C SER A 4 0.98 15.63 8.83
N LYS A 5 0.87 14.62 9.72
CA LYS A 5 0.77 13.21 9.36
C LYS A 5 -0.50 13.06 8.55
N ALA A 6 -0.41 13.31 7.25
CA ALA A 6 -1.43 12.89 6.31
C ALA A 6 -1.63 11.40 6.58
N LYS A 7 -2.87 11.01 6.91
CA LYS A 7 -3.20 9.64 7.28
C LYS A 7 -2.79 8.75 6.10
N LYS A 8 -1.96 7.73 6.37
CA LYS A 8 -1.57 6.78 5.34
C LYS A 8 -2.82 6.05 4.87
N ILE A 9 -2.90 5.82 3.56
CA ILE A 9 -3.94 5.03 2.94
C ILE A 9 -3.56 3.56 3.12
N ILE A 10 -4.50 2.76 3.57
CA ILE A 10 -4.33 1.33 3.81
C ILE A 10 -5.14 0.59 2.75
N ILE A 11 -4.44 -0.17 1.90
CA ILE A 11 -5.06 -1.03 0.90
C ILE A 11 -5.01 -2.45 1.47
N GLU A 12 -6.15 -2.95 1.91
CA GLU A 12 -6.27 -4.27 2.50
C GLU A 12 -6.36 -5.33 1.41
N GLY A 13 -5.66 -6.44 1.59
CA GLY A 13 -5.72 -7.61 0.70
C GLY A 13 -6.97 -8.44 0.96
N VAL A 14 -8.09 -7.75 1.15
CA VAL A 14 -9.42 -8.30 1.28
C VAL A 14 -10.32 -7.47 0.38
N THR A 15 -11.20 -8.15 -0.33
CA THR A 15 -12.20 -7.47 -1.15
C THR A 15 -13.27 -6.81 -0.28
N GLU A 16 -14.04 -5.88 -0.83
CA GLU A 16 -15.21 -5.33 -0.13
C GLU A 16 -16.23 -6.40 0.29
N GLN A 17 -16.21 -7.57 -0.34
CA GLN A 17 -17.03 -8.74 0.01
C GLN A 17 -16.44 -9.59 1.16
N GLY A 18 -15.33 -9.17 1.78
CA GLY A 18 -14.67 -9.92 2.85
C GLY A 18 -13.86 -11.12 2.36
N LYS A 19 -13.65 -11.29 1.05
CA LYS A 19 -12.83 -12.40 0.52
C LYS A 19 -11.35 -12.02 0.50
N PRO A 20 -10.44 -12.85 1.03
CA PRO A 20 -9.01 -12.58 1.00
C PRO A 20 -8.48 -12.59 -0.43
N PHE A 21 -7.67 -11.59 -0.76
CA PHE A 21 -7.01 -11.46 -2.04
C PHE A 21 -5.80 -12.41 -2.13
N ARG A 22 -5.58 -12.97 -3.31
CA ARG A 22 -4.47 -13.87 -3.63
C ARG A 22 -3.74 -13.36 -4.87
N PRO A 23 -2.42 -13.57 -4.99
CA PRO A 23 -1.56 -14.33 -4.08
C PRO A 23 -1.30 -13.60 -2.75
N SER A 24 -0.92 -14.35 -1.71
CA SER A 24 -0.69 -13.78 -0.37
C SER A 24 0.49 -12.80 -0.33
N ASP A 25 1.47 -12.95 -1.22
CA ASP A 25 2.64 -12.06 -1.33
C ASP A 25 2.38 -10.80 -2.17
N TRP A 26 1.12 -10.49 -2.54
CA TRP A 26 0.80 -9.34 -3.38
C TRP A 26 1.30 -8.01 -2.79
N ALA A 27 1.19 -7.86 -1.46
CA ALA A 27 1.60 -6.65 -0.76
C ALA A 27 3.11 -6.42 -0.85
N GLU A 28 3.88 -7.50 -0.71
CA GLU A 28 5.34 -7.51 -0.85
C GLU A 28 5.76 -7.24 -2.29
N ARG A 29 5.08 -7.84 -3.27
CA ARG A 29 5.32 -7.59 -4.71
C ARG A 29 5.04 -6.14 -5.09
N MET A 30 3.91 -5.60 -4.65
CA MET A 30 3.53 -4.21 -4.92
C MET A 30 4.55 -3.26 -4.29
N SER A 31 4.89 -3.46 -3.02
CA SER A 31 5.85 -2.63 -2.31
C SER A 31 7.27 -2.76 -2.87
N GLY A 32 7.60 -3.88 -3.52
CA GLY A 32 8.83 -4.11 -4.26
C GLY A 32 9.10 -3.09 -5.36
N THR A 33 8.05 -2.50 -5.95
CA THR A 33 8.17 -1.46 -7.00
C THR A 33 8.97 -0.24 -6.54
N LEU A 34 8.86 0.11 -5.25
CA LEU A 34 9.58 1.23 -4.63
C LEU A 34 10.64 0.74 -3.64
N ALA A 35 10.96 -0.55 -3.65
CA ALA A 35 11.98 -1.10 -2.76
C ALA A 35 13.38 -0.91 -3.34
N SER A 36 14.34 -0.72 -2.46
CA SER A 36 15.76 -0.67 -2.79
C SER A 36 16.47 -1.90 -2.24
N PHE A 37 17.40 -2.47 -3.00
CA PHE A 37 18.22 -3.57 -2.54
C PHE A 37 19.54 -3.02 -1.99
N LYS A 38 19.76 -3.12 -0.67
CA LYS A 38 20.98 -2.65 -0.01
C LYS A 38 21.49 -3.72 0.93
N ASN A 39 22.79 -4.00 0.85
CA ASN A 39 23.47 -4.95 1.74
C ASN A 39 22.79 -6.34 1.83
N ARG A 40 22.37 -6.88 0.68
CA ARG A 40 21.63 -8.15 0.56
C ARG A 40 20.25 -8.18 1.23
N ARG A 41 19.67 -7.01 1.53
CA ARG A 41 18.34 -6.86 2.13
C ARG A 41 17.47 -5.95 1.29
N ILE A 42 16.17 -6.27 1.25
CA ILE A 42 15.14 -5.44 0.64
C ILE A 42 14.75 -4.37 1.64
N HIS A 43 14.84 -3.11 1.24
CA HIS A 43 14.39 -1.96 1.99
C HIS A 43 13.20 -1.35 1.27
N TYR A 44 12.00 -1.53 1.83
CA TYR A 44 10.79 -0.90 1.30
C TYR A 44 10.82 0.62 1.56
N SER A 45 10.34 1.40 0.59
CA SER A 45 10.21 2.85 0.73
C SER A 45 9.21 3.20 1.85
N PRO A 46 9.44 4.24 2.66
CA PRO A 46 8.45 4.70 3.64
C PRO A 46 7.13 5.15 2.99
N LEU A 47 7.15 5.44 1.68
CA LEU A 47 5.99 5.82 0.89
C LEU A 47 5.09 4.64 0.50
N LEU A 48 5.63 3.41 0.50
CA LEU A 48 4.90 2.20 0.13
C LEU A 48 5.47 0.99 0.86
N GLN A 49 4.73 0.49 1.84
CA GLN A 49 5.20 -0.56 2.73
C GLN A 49 4.21 -1.71 2.84
N PRO A 50 4.67 -2.97 2.83
CA PRO A 50 3.80 -4.10 3.13
C PRO A 50 3.58 -4.17 4.65
N SER A 51 2.36 -4.52 5.05
CA SER A 51 1.96 -4.71 6.44
C SER A 51 0.90 -5.80 6.55
N ILE A 52 0.44 -6.06 7.78
CA ILE A 52 -0.62 -7.01 8.08
C ILE A 52 -1.68 -6.29 8.92
N THR A 53 -2.95 -6.46 8.57
CA THR A 53 -4.09 -5.92 9.32
C THR A 53 -4.26 -6.64 10.66
N THR A 54 -5.04 -6.08 11.57
CA THR A 54 -5.38 -6.74 12.85
C THR A 54 -6.11 -8.07 12.67
N GLU A 55 -6.78 -8.24 11.53
CA GLU A 55 -7.48 -9.47 11.15
C GLU A 55 -6.55 -10.52 10.50
N GLY A 56 -5.27 -10.20 10.30
CA GLY A 56 -4.28 -11.11 9.72
C GLY A 56 -4.19 -11.07 8.18
N TYR A 57 -4.90 -10.14 7.52
CA TYR A 57 -4.81 -9.97 6.08
C TYR A 57 -3.58 -9.14 5.69
N LYS A 58 -2.96 -9.51 4.56
CA LYS A 58 -1.85 -8.74 3.99
C LYS A 58 -2.38 -7.42 3.47
N CYS A 59 -1.72 -6.31 3.78
CA CYS A 59 -2.10 -4.97 3.32
C CYS A 59 -0.90 -4.15 2.90
N VAL A 60 -1.15 -3.05 2.20
CA VAL A 60 -0.14 -2.09 1.78
C VAL A 60 -0.47 -0.73 2.38
N LEU A 61 0.54 -0.10 2.98
CA LEU A 61 0.50 1.25 3.50
C LEU A 61 1.05 2.20 2.43
N LEU A 62 0.18 3.04 1.89
CA LEU A 62 0.49 4.05 0.90
C LEU A 62 0.51 5.43 1.54
N ASP A 63 1.65 6.12 1.45
CA ASP A 63 1.76 7.50 1.92
C ASP A 63 1.28 8.46 0.82
N PRO A 64 0.37 9.40 1.13
CA PRO A 64 -0.15 10.34 0.13
C PRO A 64 0.94 11.27 -0.44
N LYS A 65 2.09 11.44 0.24
CA LYS A 65 3.25 12.16 -0.33
C LYS A 65 3.77 11.51 -1.61
N LEU A 66 3.47 10.23 -1.86
CA LEU A 66 3.79 9.58 -3.12
C LEU A 66 3.07 10.25 -4.30
N LYS A 67 1.88 10.82 -4.08
CA LYS A 67 1.15 11.57 -5.11
C LYS A 67 1.91 12.81 -5.56
N GLU A 68 2.60 13.49 -4.64
CA GLU A 68 3.40 14.68 -4.94
C GLU A 68 4.72 14.30 -5.62
N SER A 69 5.39 13.26 -5.14
CA SER A 69 6.70 12.86 -5.66
C SER A 69 6.63 12.03 -6.95
N SER A 70 5.59 11.21 -7.12
CA SER A 70 5.42 10.29 -8.25
C SER A 70 3.93 9.97 -8.46
N PRO A 71 3.16 10.93 -9.03
CA PRO A 71 1.71 10.80 -9.19
C PRO A 71 1.30 9.59 -10.03
N GLN A 72 2.12 9.21 -11.02
CA GLN A 72 1.86 8.04 -11.87
C GLN A 72 1.88 6.72 -11.09
N VAL A 73 2.84 6.57 -10.16
CA VAL A 73 2.96 5.37 -9.32
C VAL A 73 1.82 5.31 -8.31
N TYR A 74 1.52 6.46 -7.68
CA TYR A 74 0.37 6.58 -6.78
C TYR A 74 -0.92 6.14 -7.48
N GLN A 75 -1.19 6.70 -8.67
CA GLN A 75 -2.39 6.39 -9.42
C GLN A 75 -2.43 4.91 -9.82
N ALA A 76 -1.33 4.33 -10.29
CA ALA A 76 -1.25 2.90 -10.63
C ALA A 76 -1.57 1.98 -9.44
N ILE A 77 -1.17 2.35 -8.22
CA ILE A 77 -1.48 1.60 -6.99
C ILE A 77 -2.97 1.67 -6.66
N ILE A 78 -3.56 2.87 -6.76
CA ILE A 78 -5.01 3.07 -6.54
C ILE A 78 -5.82 2.33 -7.61
N ASP A 79 -5.45 2.42 -8.88
CA ASP A 79 -6.09 1.69 -9.97
C ASP A 79 -5.98 0.17 -9.78
N PHE A 80 -4.83 -0.33 -9.31
CA PHE A 80 -4.69 -1.74 -8.97
C PHE A 80 -5.68 -2.15 -7.87
N ALA A 81 -5.81 -1.36 -6.81
CA ALA A 81 -6.73 -1.65 -5.72
C ALA A 81 -8.18 -1.68 -6.22
N LYS A 82 -8.58 -0.70 -7.04
CA LYS A 82 -9.92 -0.62 -7.64
C LYS A 82 -10.19 -1.78 -8.60
N ALA A 83 -9.25 -2.09 -9.50
CA ALA A 83 -9.37 -3.19 -10.45
C ALA A 83 -9.55 -4.56 -9.76
N ASN A 84 -8.95 -4.74 -8.59
CA ASN A 84 -9.04 -5.96 -7.80
C ASN A 84 -10.12 -5.91 -6.71
N ASN A 85 -10.94 -4.85 -6.67
CA ASN A 85 -11.99 -4.62 -5.66
C ASN A 85 -11.48 -4.72 -4.22
N LEU A 86 -10.24 -4.29 -3.99
CA LEU A 86 -9.61 -4.30 -2.67
C LEU A 86 -10.20 -3.20 -1.79
N LYS A 87 -10.31 -3.48 -0.50
CA LYS A 87 -10.79 -2.51 0.48
C LYS A 87 -9.72 -1.44 0.73
N ILE A 88 -10.07 -0.19 0.48
CA ILE A 88 -9.20 0.97 0.68
C ILE A 88 -9.71 1.73 1.92
N CYS A 89 -8.92 1.73 2.99
CA CYS A 89 -9.18 2.48 4.21
C CYS A 89 -8.28 3.71 4.29
N GLY A 90 -8.81 4.87 4.67
CA GLY A 90 -8.03 6.09 4.85
C GLY A 90 -8.10 7.10 3.69
N GLU A 91 -8.89 6.84 2.65
CA GLU A 91 -9.22 7.85 1.62
C GLU A 91 -10.41 8.75 2.03
N ASN A 92 -10.64 8.96 3.34
CA ASN A 92 -11.73 9.82 3.81
C ASN A 92 -11.28 10.63 5.04
N GLU A 93 -11.18 11.93 4.85
CA GLU A 93 -11.84 12.89 5.72
C GLU A 93 -12.88 13.64 4.88
#